data_AF-A0AAD0HBZ0-F1
#
_entry.id   AF-A0AAD0HBZ0-F1
#
_cell.length_a   1.000
_cell.length_b   1.000
_cell.length_c   1.000
_cell.angle_alpha   90.00
_cell.angle_beta   90.00
_cell.angle_gamma   90.00
#
_symmetry.space_group_name_H-M   'P 1'
#
loop_
_entity.id
_entity.type
_entity.pdbx_description
1 polymer ?
#
loop_
_entity_poly.entity_id
_entity_poly.type
_entity_poly.pdbx_seq_one_letter_code
_entity_poly.pdbx_strand_id
1 'polypeptide(L)'
;MIINQIYSIDSCDDAELNIKRESKLEFRLTYDDAKEIEAIVCIISGLGGDIDDNLYIEEYCARNYNVAVLSVNYHCIGNRPQTGASFYINELDTLILKTSLETIGIRLPIDVQNLKTYDEFYCVVDFVNKFIEKLKKEKELSEDYYLYLSVGLEPAKNEYQNYGIMQAMDIINAILYINTNLPFKVSNMSDLSRMGGGDKDYINRCFAWRIFG
;
A
#
# COMPACT_ATOMS: atom_id res chain seq x y z
N MET A 1 15.37 3.71 27.18
CA MET A 1 14.10 2.96 27.05
C MET A 1 13.66 3.06 25.62
N ILE A 2 13.18 1.95 25.04
CA ILE A 2 12.64 1.99 23.67
C ILE A 2 11.31 2.73 23.68
N ILE A 3 11.25 3.79 22.89
CA ILE A 3 10.07 4.60 22.60
C ILE A 3 9.54 4.18 21.24
N ASN A 4 8.24 3.92 21.16
CA ASN A 4 7.51 3.68 19.91
C ASN A 4 6.38 4.71 19.84
N GLN A 5 6.54 5.76 19.04
CA GLN A 5 5.57 6.85 18.95
C GLN A 5 4.96 6.94 17.55
N ILE A 6 3.62 6.99 17.48
CA ILE A 6 2.89 7.20 16.24
C ILE A 6 2.56 8.69 16.11
N TYR A 7 2.78 9.23 14.92
CA TYR A 7 2.47 10.60 14.54
C TYR A 7 1.43 10.60 13.42
N SER A 8 0.63 11.65 13.37
CA SER A 8 -0.35 11.91 12.32
C SER A 8 -0.25 13.37 11.90
N ILE A 9 0.12 13.62 10.65
CA ILE A 9 0.40 14.97 10.12
C ILE A 9 -0.33 15.22 8.80
N ASP A 10 -0.47 16.49 8.42
CA ASP A 10 -0.79 16.85 7.04
C ASP A 10 0.44 16.64 6.15
N SER A 11 0.23 16.05 4.97
CA SER A 11 1.25 15.90 3.94
C SER A 11 0.96 16.83 2.76
N CYS A 12 1.37 16.47 1.55
CA CYS A 12 1.13 17.24 0.33
C CYS A 12 -0.13 16.81 -0.42
N ASP A 13 -0.74 17.77 -1.11
CA ASP A 13 -1.72 17.54 -2.17
C ASP A 13 -1.04 16.93 -3.40
N ASP A 14 -1.83 16.27 -4.26
CA ASP A 14 -1.34 15.79 -5.55
C ASP A 14 -1.30 16.95 -6.55
N ALA A 15 -0.08 17.45 -6.80
CA ALA A 15 0.15 18.53 -7.73
C ALA A 15 -0.01 18.12 -9.21
N GLU A 16 0.15 16.84 -9.54
CA GLU A 16 0.03 16.34 -10.92
C GLU A 16 -1.43 16.34 -11.36
N LEU A 17 -2.32 15.85 -10.49
CA LEU A 17 -3.75 15.74 -10.77
C LEU A 17 -4.56 16.91 -10.21
N ASN A 18 -3.93 17.83 -9.49
CA ASN A 18 -4.59 18.93 -8.77
C ASN A 18 -5.69 18.42 -7.83
N ILE A 19 -5.40 17.33 -7.11
CA ILE A 19 -6.31 16.68 -6.17
C ILE A 19 -5.85 17.00 -4.75
N LYS A 20 -6.79 17.52 -3.95
CA LYS A 20 -6.54 17.78 -2.54
C LYS A 20 -6.50 16.48 -1.75
N ARG A 21 -5.50 16.31 -0.90
CA ARG A 21 -5.41 15.16 0.00
C ARG A 21 -6.42 15.28 1.14
N GLU A 22 -7.12 14.19 1.44
CA GLU A 22 -8.07 14.11 2.56
C GLU A 22 -7.51 13.33 3.76
N SER A 23 -6.68 12.31 3.51
CA SER A 23 -6.09 11.45 4.54
C SER A 23 -4.91 12.14 5.24
N LYS A 24 -4.74 11.87 6.55
CA LYS A 24 -3.50 12.23 7.25
C LYS A 24 -2.38 11.24 6.89
N LEU A 25 -1.15 11.73 6.91
CA LEU A 25 0.03 10.88 6.86
C LEU A 25 0.33 10.35 8.26
N GLU A 26 0.32 9.03 8.39
CA GLU A 26 0.63 8.34 9.64
C GLU A 26 2.00 7.67 9.55
N PHE A 27 2.81 7.81 10.59
CA PHE A 27 4.11 7.15 10.66
C PHE A 27 4.49 6.86 12.11
N ARG A 28 5.37 5.87 12.29
CA ARG A 28 5.95 5.52 13.58
C ARG A 28 7.42 5.91 13.62
N LEU A 29 7.82 6.50 14.74
CA LEU A 29 9.22 6.69 15.10
C LEU A 29 9.55 5.81 16.30
N THR A 30 10.61 5.01 16.14
CA THR A 30 11.12 4.10 17.18
C THR A 30 12.57 4.42 17.49
N TYR A 31 12.89 4.67 18.76
CA TYR A 31 14.26 5.02 19.19
C TYR A 31 14.49 4.66 20.65
N ASP A 32 15.75 4.62 21.08
CA ASP A 32 16.11 4.47 22.49
C ASP A 32 16.44 5.84 23.08
N ASP A 33 15.61 6.33 24.02
CA ASP A 33 15.77 7.65 24.65
C ASP A 33 17.03 7.79 25.53
N ALA A 34 17.70 6.66 25.82
CA ALA A 34 18.97 6.64 26.54
C ALA A 34 20.19 6.90 25.63
N LYS A 35 20.02 6.87 24.31
CA LYS A 35 21.11 7.00 23.33
C LYS A 35 21.12 8.38 22.68
N GLU A 36 22.30 8.79 22.23
CA GLU A 36 22.43 9.89 21.27
C GLU A 36 22.31 9.32 19.86
N ILE A 37 21.38 9.83 19.09
CA ILE A 37 21.07 9.33 17.75
C ILE A 37 22.08 9.88 16.73
N GLU A 38 22.56 8.99 15.86
CA GLU A 38 23.55 9.26 14.80
C GLU A 38 22.93 9.26 13.40
N ALA A 39 21.79 8.60 13.21
CA ALA A 39 21.09 8.52 11.93
C ALA A 39 19.60 8.19 12.08
N ILE A 40 18.81 8.53 11.06
CA ILE A 40 17.44 8.06 10.90
C ILE A 40 17.42 6.94 9.86
N VAL A 41 16.87 5.79 10.21
CA VAL A 41 16.67 4.66 9.30
C VAL A 41 15.20 4.63 8.92
N CYS A 42 14.87 4.90 7.67
CA CYS A 42 13.50 4.79 7.16
C CYS A 42 13.24 3.38 6.65
N ILE A 43 12.22 2.71 7.17
CA ILE A 43 11.73 1.44 6.63
C ILE A 43 10.52 1.73 5.75
N ILE A 44 10.62 1.33 4.49
CA ILE A 44 9.50 1.38 3.54
C ILE A 44 8.93 -0.02 3.43
N SER A 45 7.72 -0.21 3.96
CA SER A 45 7.00 -1.48 3.84
C SER A 45 6.75 -1.81 2.37
N GLY A 46 7.08 -3.04 1.98
CA GLY A 46 6.80 -3.55 0.65
C GLY A 46 5.50 -4.35 0.59
N LEU A 47 5.01 -4.63 -0.62
CA LEU A 47 4.05 -5.71 -0.93
C LEU A 47 2.78 -5.77 -0.04
N GLY A 48 2.24 -4.63 0.36
CA GLY A 48 1.00 -4.56 1.14
C GLY A 48 1.16 -4.96 2.60
N GLY A 49 2.35 -4.73 3.17
CA GLY A 49 2.51 -4.56 4.61
C GLY A 49 2.45 -3.08 5.00
N ASP A 50 2.22 -2.82 6.28
CA ASP A 50 2.13 -1.47 6.86
C ASP A 50 3.18 -1.27 7.97
N ILE A 51 3.05 -0.22 8.78
CA ILE A 51 3.98 0.03 9.88
C ILE A 51 3.96 -1.06 10.96
N ASP A 52 2.86 -1.79 11.15
CA ASP A 52 2.77 -2.82 12.19
C ASP A 52 3.65 -4.03 11.88
N ASP A 53 3.84 -4.33 10.59
CA ASP A 53 4.74 -5.39 10.12
C ASP A 53 6.23 -5.12 10.44
N ASN A 54 6.60 -3.85 10.68
CA ASN A 54 7.98 -3.44 10.88
C ASN A 54 8.44 -3.45 12.34
N LEU A 55 7.52 -3.56 13.31
CA LEU A 55 7.79 -3.29 14.73
C LEU A 55 9.00 -4.06 15.28
N TYR A 56 9.13 -5.33 14.92
CA TYR A 56 10.26 -6.15 15.35
C TYR A 56 11.61 -5.59 14.88
N ILE A 57 11.70 -5.20 13.60
CA ILE A 57 12.93 -4.67 13.01
C ILE A 57 13.23 -3.28 13.57
N GLU A 58 12.19 -2.46 13.76
CA GLU A 58 12.30 -1.13 14.39
C GLU A 58 12.92 -1.21 15.77
N GLU A 59 12.36 -2.04 16.66
CA GLU A 59 12.88 -2.20 18.02
C GLU A 59 14.28 -2.82 18.03
N TYR A 60 14.54 -3.79 17.16
CA TYR A 60 15.86 -4.40 17.05
C TYR A 60 16.91 -3.35 16.66
N CYS A 61 16.64 -2.52 15.65
CA CYS A 61 17.55 -1.48 15.20
C CYS A 61 17.78 -0.42 16.29
N ALA A 62 16.72 0.07 16.93
CA ALA A 62 16.83 1.04 18.02
C ALA A 62 17.57 0.49 19.24
N ARG A 63 17.40 -0.80 19.58
CA ARG A 63 18.12 -1.45 20.69
C ARG A 63 19.60 -1.67 20.40
N ASN A 64 19.97 -2.03 19.18
CA ASN A 64 21.34 -2.45 18.87
C ASN A 64 22.22 -1.33 18.31
N TYR A 65 21.63 -0.28 17.74
CA TYR A 65 22.38 0.82 17.11
C TYR A 65 21.96 2.19 17.67
N ASN A 66 22.75 3.22 17.39
CA ASN A 66 22.46 4.62 17.74
C ASN A 66 21.58 5.27 16.67
N VAL A 67 20.43 4.67 16.37
CA VAL A 67 19.55 5.11 15.28
C VAL A 67 18.13 5.31 15.77
N ALA A 68 17.44 6.27 15.15
CA ALA A 68 15.99 6.36 15.19
C ALA A 68 15.42 5.71 13.94
N VAL A 69 14.41 4.86 14.07
CA VAL A 69 13.80 4.14 12.96
C VAL A 69 12.45 4.77 12.65
N LEU A 70 12.23 5.12 11.38
CA LEU A 70 11.03 5.75 10.88
C LEU A 70 10.31 4.79 9.93
N SER A 71 9.06 4.45 10.20
CA SER A 71 8.22 3.66 9.30
C SER A 71 6.98 4.44 8.93
N VAL A 72 6.62 4.45 7.65
CA VAL A 72 5.63 5.38 7.11
C VAL A 72 4.48 4.63 6.44
N ASN A 73 3.24 4.88 6.88
CA ASN A 73 2.04 4.50 6.14
C ASN A 73 1.81 5.52 5.03
N TYR A 74 2.59 5.39 3.96
CA TYR A 74 2.58 6.30 2.82
C TYR A 74 1.27 6.22 2.02
N HIS A 75 1.05 7.18 1.13
CA HIS A 75 -0.15 7.29 0.30
C HIS A 75 -0.48 5.99 -0.44
N CYS A 76 -1.73 5.54 -0.33
CA CYS A 76 -2.22 4.33 -0.99
C CYS A 76 -1.47 3.06 -0.54
N ILE A 77 -0.96 3.03 0.71
CA ILE A 77 -0.46 1.78 1.33
C ILE A 77 -1.59 0.77 1.53
N GLY A 78 -2.81 1.27 1.76
CA GLY A 78 -4.06 0.50 1.87
C GLY A 78 -4.58 -0.06 0.56
N ASN A 79 -3.72 -0.48 -0.38
CA ASN A 79 -4.10 -0.94 -1.72
C ASN A 79 -4.22 -2.47 -1.85
N ARG A 80 -4.21 -3.18 -0.71
CA ARG A 80 -4.44 -4.62 -0.60
C ARG A 80 -5.50 -4.93 0.45
N PRO A 81 -6.20 -6.08 0.35
CA PRO A 81 -7.23 -6.46 1.32
C PRO A 81 -6.69 -6.53 2.75
N GLN A 82 -5.47 -7.03 2.96
CA GLN A 82 -4.86 -7.10 4.29
C GLN A 82 -4.59 -5.71 4.92
N THR A 83 -4.49 -4.67 4.09
CA THR A 83 -4.31 -3.26 4.49
C THR A 83 -5.59 -2.43 4.35
N GLY A 84 -6.74 -3.08 4.11
CA GLY A 84 -8.05 -2.43 4.10
C GLY A 84 -8.65 -2.09 2.73
N ALA A 85 -8.06 -2.51 1.61
CA ALA A 85 -8.68 -2.32 0.30
C ALA A 85 -9.95 -3.16 0.14
N SER A 86 -10.99 -2.59 -0.47
CA SER A 86 -12.26 -3.27 -0.76
C SER A 86 -12.34 -3.73 -2.21
N PHE A 87 -13.11 -4.79 -2.44
CA PHE A 87 -13.47 -5.20 -3.80
C PHE A 87 -14.25 -4.09 -4.49
N TYR A 88 -13.94 -3.84 -5.76
CA TYR A 88 -14.60 -2.83 -6.58
C TYR A 88 -14.71 -3.29 -8.04
N ILE A 89 -15.84 -2.99 -8.67
CA ILE A 89 -16.05 -3.15 -10.11
C ILE A 89 -16.70 -1.87 -10.64
N ASN A 90 -16.08 -1.23 -11.64
CA ASN A 90 -16.62 0.02 -12.18
C ASN A 90 -17.69 -0.24 -13.25
N GLU A 91 -18.30 0.83 -13.74
CA GLU A 91 -19.34 0.76 -14.78
C GLU A 91 -18.82 0.16 -16.10
N LEU A 92 -17.58 0.48 -16.49
CA LEU A 92 -16.96 -0.04 -17.72
C LEU A 92 -16.66 -1.53 -17.61
N ASP A 93 -16.09 -1.97 -16.50
CA ASP A 93 -15.82 -3.38 -16.18
C ASP A 93 -17.13 -4.17 -16.17
N THR A 94 -18.18 -3.59 -15.56
CA THR A 94 -19.52 -4.21 -15.54
C THR A 94 -20.11 -4.32 -16.94
N LEU A 95 -19.97 -3.28 -17.76
CA LEU A 95 -20.44 -3.28 -19.15
C LEU A 95 -19.70 -4.33 -19.98
N ILE A 96 -18.37 -4.38 -19.88
CA ILE A 96 -17.52 -5.37 -20.57
C ILE A 96 -17.91 -6.78 -20.17
N LEU A 97 -18.09 -7.03 -18.87
CA LEU A 97 -18.53 -8.33 -18.36
C LEU A 97 -19.88 -8.71 -18.95
N LYS A 98 -20.88 -7.82 -18.86
CA LYS A 98 -22.23 -8.06 -19.37
C LYS A 98 -22.22 -8.39 -20.86
N THR A 99 -21.55 -7.58 -21.68
CA THR A 99 -21.47 -7.80 -23.13
C THR A 99 -20.76 -9.11 -23.47
N SER A 100 -19.70 -9.45 -22.72
CA SER A 100 -18.96 -10.71 -22.93
C SER A 100 -19.80 -11.93 -22.58
N LEU A 101 -20.59 -11.86 -21.50
CA LEU A 101 -21.52 -12.94 -21.11
C LEU A 101 -22.66 -13.11 -22.11
N GLU A 102 -23.26 -12.01 -22.58
CA GLU A 102 -24.34 -12.04 -23.57
C GLU A 102 -23.89 -12.67 -24.90
N THR A 103 -22.62 -12.47 -25.29
CA THR A 103 -22.03 -13.05 -26.51
C THR A 103 -22.00 -14.59 -26.48
N ILE A 104 -21.84 -15.17 -25.29
CA ILE A 104 -21.85 -16.64 -25.09
C ILE A 104 -23.19 -17.16 -24.57
N GLY A 105 -24.26 -16.37 -24.71
CA GLY A 105 -25.62 -16.77 -24.35
C GLY A 105 -25.91 -16.79 -22.85
N ILE A 106 -25.05 -16.20 -22.01
CA ILE A 106 -25.26 -16.07 -20.57
C ILE A 106 -25.96 -14.74 -20.28
N ARG A 107 -27.10 -14.80 -19.60
CA ARG A 107 -27.74 -13.62 -18.99
C ARG A 107 -27.73 -13.78 -17.48
N LEU A 108 -27.02 -12.88 -16.80
CA LEU A 108 -27.05 -12.87 -15.34
C LEU A 108 -28.42 -12.38 -14.85
N PRO A 109 -29.03 -13.06 -13.86
CA PRO A 109 -30.30 -12.64 -13.27
C PRO A 109 -30.14 -11.47 -12.28
N ILE A 110 -28.92 -10.97 -12.14
CA ILE A 110 -28.55 -9.92 -11.20
C ILE A 110 -27.77 -8.82 -11.91
N ASP A 111 -27.85 -7.63 -11.36
CA ASP A 111 -26.99 -6.53 -11.76
C ASP A 111 -25.67 -6.59 -10.99
N VAL A 112 -24.57 -6.77 -11.71
CA VAL A 112 -23.22 -6.91 -11.14
C VAL A 112 -22.78 -5.63 -10.42
N GLN A 113 -23.33 -4.47 -10.78
CA GLN A 113 -23.03 -3.21 -10.09
C GLN A 113 -23.51 -3.20 -8.63
N ASN A 114 -24.47 -4.06 -8.28
CA ASN A 114 -25.02 -4.14 -6.93
C ASN A 114 -24.21 -5.07 -6.01
N LEU A 115 -23.15 -5.72 -6.52
CA LEU A 115 -22.28 -6.59 -5.73
C LEU A 115 -21.36 -5.72 -4.88
N LYS A 116 -21.43 -5.91 -3.56
CA LYS A 116 -20.71 -5.07 -2.59
C LYS A 116 -19.52 -5.78 -1.98
N THR A 117 -19.43 -7.10 -2.16
CA THR A 117 -18.40 -7.92 -1.53
C THR A 117 -17.74 -8.84 -2.54
N TYR A 118 -16.52 -9.24 -2.22
CA TYR A 118 -15.80 -10.25 -2.99
C TYR A 118 -16.56 -11.59 -3.02
N ASP A 119 -17.19 -11.99 -1.92
CA ASP A 119 -17.90 -13.28 -1.85
C ASP A 119 -19.15 -13.30 -2.76
N GLU A 120 -19.90 -12.20 -2.80
CA GLU A 120 -21.02 -12.04 -3.74
C GLU A 120 -20.52 -12.11 -5.19
N PHE A 121 -19.43 -11.42 -5.50
CA PHE A 121 -18.81 -11.48 -6.83
C PHE A 121 -18.28 -12.88 -7.18
N TYR A 122 -17.65 -13.55 -6.23
CA TYR A 122 -17.13 -14.90 -6.41
C TYR A 122 -18.25 -15.89 -6.76
N CYS A 123 -19.42 -15.79 -6.12
CA CYS A 123 -20.58 -16.63 -6.46
C CYS A 123 -20.99 -16.48 -7.93
N VAL A 124 -20.95 -15.25 -8.46
CA VAL A 124 -21.28 -14.95 -9.86
C VAL A 124 -20.24 -15.55 -10.79
N VAL A 125 -18.97 -15.34 -10.50
CA VAL A 125 -17.86 -15.86 -11.31
C VAL A 125 -17.86 -17.39 -11.31
N ASP A 126 -18.13 -18.04 -10.17
CA ASP A 126 -18.25 -19.50 -10.08
C ASP A 126 -19.40 -20.05 -10.93
N PHE A 127 -20.56 -19.36 -10.92
CA PHE A 127 -21.68 -19.71 -11.80
C PHE A 127 -21.30 -19.60 -13.29
N VAL A 128 -20.70 -18.47 -13.68
CA VAL A 128 -20.23 -18.22 -15.04
C VAL A 128 -19.22 -19.29 -15.46
N ASN A 129 -18.26 -19.61 -14.60
CA ASN A 129 -17.24 -20.62 -14.86
C ASN A 129 -17.86 -22.00 -15.12
N LYS A 130 -18.82 -22.42 -14.28
CA LYS A 130 -19.55 -23.69 -14.47
C LYS A 130 -20.35 -23.70 -15.78
N PHE A 131 -20.92 -22.58 -16.20
CA PHE A 131 -21.63 -22.49 -17.47
C PHE A 131 -20.67 -22.58 -18.66
N ILE A 132 -19.53 -21.88 -18.61
CA ILE A 132 -18.48 -22.00 -19.63
C ILE A 132 -18.00 -23.45 -19.75
N GLU A 133 -17.74 -24.13 -18.63
CA GLU A 133 -17.36 -25.54 -18.61
C GLU A 133 -18.43 -26.46 -19.23
N LYS A 134 -19.71 -26.14 -19.05
CA LYS A 134 -20.81 -26.85 -19.71
C LYS A 134 -20.76 -26.63 -21.23
N LEU A 135 -20.66 -25.39 -21.69
CA LEU A 135 -20.59 -25.06 -23.12
C LEU A 135 -19.38 -25.70 -23.82
N LYS A 136 -18.23 -25.78 -23.14
CA LYS A 136 -17.05 -26.51 -23.62
C LYS A 136 -17.34 -28.00 -23.83
N LYS A 137 -17.99 -28.66 -22.86
CA LYS A 137 -18.39 -30.07 -22.97
C LYS A 137 -19.39 -30.32 -24.09
N GLU A 138 -20.29 -29.37 -24.32
CA GLU A 138 -21.27 -29.39 -25.41
C GLU A 138 -20.65 -29.01 -26.77
N LYS A 139 -19.37 -28.63 -26.79
CA LYS A 139 -18.61 -28.16 -27.96
C LYS A 139 -19.18 -26.89 -28.59
N GLU A 140 -19.94 -26.11 -27.82
CA GLU A 140 -20.40 -24.78 -28.20
C GLU A 140 -19.31 -23.71 -28.00
N LEU A 141 -18.38 -23.97 -27.09
CA LEU A 141 -17.14 -23.20 -26.93
C LEU A 141 -15.92 -24.11 -27.13
N SER A 142 -14.81 -23.51 -27.57
CA SER A 142 -13.54 -24.21 -27.68
C SER A 142 -12.99 -24.57 -26.29
N GLU A 143 -12.23 -25.67 -26.20
CA GLU A 143 -11.66 -26.13 -24.92
C GLU A 143 -10.71 -25.07 -24.30
N ASP A 144 -10.04 -24.29 -25.14
CA ASP A 144 -9.12 -23.21 -24.77
C ASP A 144 -9.82 -21.85 -24.54
N TYR A 145 -11.15 -21.77 -24.62
CA TYR A 145 -11.87 -20.53 -24.37
C TYR A 145 -11.67 -20.03 -22.93
N TYR A 146 -11.38 -18.73 -22.78
CA TYR A 146 -11.35 -18.02 -21.51
C TYR A 146 -12.18 -16.74 -21.60
N LEU A 147 -12.99 -16.48 -20.57
CA LEU A 147 -13.62 -15.20 -20.37
C LEU A 147 -12.66 -14.28 -19.60
N TYR A 148 -12.27 -13.17 -20.20
CA TYR A 148 -11.44 -12.17 -19.53
C TYR A 148 -12.30 -11.29 -18.62
N LEU A 149 -11.87 -11.16 -17.37
CA LEU A 149 -12.50 -10.34 -16.34
C LEU A 149 -11.53 -9.23 -15.94
N SER A 150 -12.06 -8.02 -15.80
CA SER A 150 -11.37 -6.89 -15.20
C SER A 150 -12.12 -6.51 -13.94
N VAL A 151 -11.40 -6.52 -12.81
CA VAL A 151 -11.92 -6.10 -11.49
C VAL A 151 -10.85 -5.33 -10.75
N GLY A 152 -11.29 -4.43 -9.89
CA GLY A 152 -10.42 -3.54 -9.12
C GLY A 152 -10.43 -3.84 -7.62
N LEU A 153 -9.45 -3.23 -6.96
CA LEU A 153 -9.50 -3.00 -5.53
C LEU A 153 -9.53 -1.49 -5.31
N GLU A 154 -10.50 -1.04 -4.52
CA GLU A 154 -10.56 0.33 -4.06
C GLU A 154 -9.64 0.48 -2.84
N PRO A 155 -8.63 1.37 -2.90
CA PRO A 155 -7.74 1.58 -1.76
C PRO A 155 -8.47 2.09 -0.53
N ALA A 156 -7.93 1.77 0.65
CA ALA A 156 -8.39 2.36 1.89
C ALA A 156 -8.19 3.87 1.89
N LYS A 157 -8.92 4.57 2.78
CA LYS A 157 -8.76 6.01 3.08
C LYS A 157 -9.04 6.98 1.91
N ASN A 158 -9.80 6.55 0.89
CA ASN A 158 -10.13 7.37 -0.29
C ASN A 158 -8.86 7.86 -1.02
N GLU A 159 -7.89 6.95 -1.18
CA GLU A 159 -6.62 7.21 -1.85
C GLU A 159 -6.55 6.50 -3.20
N TYR A 160 -5.50 6.78 -3.98
CA TYR A 160 -5.34 6.22 -5.32
C TYR A 160 -3.86 5.99 -5.66
N GLN A 161 -3.62 5.21 -6.70
CA GLN A 161 -2.25 4.98 -7.15
C GLN A 161 -1.80 6.14 -8.05
N ASN A 162 -0.74 6.84 -7.64
CA ASN A 162 -0.13 7.93 -8.41
C ASN A 162 1.33 7.63 -8.83
N TYR A 163 1.62 6.35 -9.06
CA TYR A 163 2.92 5.84 -9.55
C TYR A 163 4.13 6.13 -8.65
N GLY A 164 3.93 6.34 -7.35
CA GLY A 164 5.03 6.45 -6.39
C GLY A 164 5.36 7.88 -5.97
N ILE A 165 4.75 8.91 -6.59
CA ILE A 165 5.10 10.30 -6.34
C ILE A 165 4.66 10.72 -4.94
N MET A 166 3.38 10.59 -4.61
CA MET A 166 2.88 10.92 -3.26
C MET A 166 3.49 10.02 -2.20
N GLN A 167 3.78 8.75 -2.51
CA GLN A 167 4.44 7.85 -1.57
C GLN A 167 5.85 8.34 -1.20
N ALA A 168 6.64 8.74 -2.20
CA ALA A 168 7.96 9.30 -1.98
C ALA A 168 7.88 10.63 -1.19
N MET A 169 6.91 11.49 -1.52
CA MET A 169 6.71 12.75 -0.81
C MET A 169 6.28 12.54 0.64
N ASP A 170 5.45 11.56 0.93
CA ASP A 170 5.06 11.20 2.30
C ASP A 170 6.27 10.80 3.13
N ILE A 171 7.16 9.97 2.58
CA ILE A 171 8.39 9.58 3.27
C ILE A 171 9.27 10.81 3.54
N ILE A 172 9.43 11.70 2.56
CA ILE A 172 10.20 12.93 2.71
C ILE A 172 9.58 13.83 3.78
N ASN A 173 8.25 14.02 3.76
CA ASN A 173 7.54 14.87 4.70
C ASN A 173 7.62 14.34 6.14
N ALA A 174 7.54 13.02 6.34
CA ALA A 174 7.77 12.40 7.64
C ALA A 174 9.19 12.65 8.16
N ILE A 175 10.20 12.51 7.30
CA ILE A 175 11.60 12.81 7.65
C ILE A 175 11.75 14.30 8.01
N LEU A 176 11.22 15.21 7.21
CA LEU A 176 11.30 16.66 7.45
C LEU A 176 10.59 17.06 8.75
N TYR A 177 9.44 16.44 9.04
CA TYR A 177 8.71 16.66 10.29
C TYR A 177 9.57 16.27 11.50
N ILE A 178 10.17 15.07 11.48
CA ILE A 178 11.06 14.62 12.56
C ILE A 178 12.29 15.52 12.71
N ASN A 179 12.91 15.91 11.60
CA ASN A 179 14.07 16.81 11.62
C ASN A 179 13.74 18.17 12.25
N THR A 180 12.50 18.66 12.08
CA THR A 180 12.04 19.93 12.68
C THR A 180 11.62 19.75 14.14
N ASN A 181 11.17 18.55 14.53
CA ASN A 181 10.58 18.26 15.84
C ASN A 181 11.31 17.08 16.53
N LEU A 182 12.64 17.17 16.66
CA LEU A 182 13.48 16.10 17.18
C LEU A 182 13.06 15.71 18.62
N PRO A 183 12.57 14.47 18.85
CA PRO A 183 12.15 14.02 20.17
C PRO A 183 13.28 13.29 20.94
N PHE A 184 14.50 13.27 20.38
CA PHE A 184 15.66 12.57 20.90
C PHE A 184 16.91 13.45 20.83
N LYS A 185 17.94 13.05 21.58
CA LYS A 185 19.25 13.71 21.55
C LYS A 185 20.01 13.29 20.29
N VAL A 186 20.72 14.23 19.68
CA VAL A 186 21.53 13.99 18.48
C VAL A 186 23.01 14.05 18.86
N SER A 187 23.80 13.12 18.32
CA SER A 187 25.25 13.10 18.48
C SER A 187 25.92 14.27 17.73
N ASN A 188 26.91 14.91 18.34
CA ASN A 188 27.61 16.12 17.82
C ASN A 188 28.52 15.90 16.58
N MET A 189 28.34 14.82 15.80
CA MET A 189 29.18 14.57 14.62
C MET A 189 28.62 15.26 13.36
N SER A 190 29.38 16.24 12.87
CA SER A 190 29.29 16.77 11.51
C SER A 190 29.76 15.69 10.52
N ASP A 191 28.86 15.04 9.77
CA ASP A 191 29.05 14.63 8.37
C ASP A 191 27.96 13.66 7.85
N LEU A 192 27.59 13.85 6.58
CA LEU A 192 26.51 13.17 5.84
C LEU A 192 26.98 11.84 5.24
N SER A 193 26.31 10.72 5.55
CA SER A 193 26.53 9.43 4.87
C SER A 193 25.21 8.82 4.37
N ARG A 194 25.14 8.52 3.06
CA ARG A 194 24.02 7.84 2.39
C ARG A 194 24.33 6.36 2.23
N MET A 195 23.48 5.46 2.70
CA MET A 195 23.51 4.04 2.32
C MET A 195 22.12 3.62 1.82
N GLY A 196 22.06 3.19 0.56
CA GLY A 196 20.90 2.50 -0.03
C GLY A 196 21.33 1.07 -0.37
N GLY A 197 20.69 0.09 0.25
CA GLY A 197 20.82 -1.33 -0.11
C GLY A 197 19.55 -1.78 -0.81
N GLY A 198 19.68 -2.25 -2.05
CA GLY A 198 18.62 -2.94 -2.76
C GLY A 198 19.05 -4.36 -3.03
N ASP A 199 18.35 -5.34 -2.45
CA ASP A 199 18.47 -6.74 -2.83
C ASP A 199 17.13 -7.26 -3.37
N LYS A 200 17.20 -8.13 -4.37
CA LYS A 200 16.12 -8.35 -5.34
C LYS A 200 15.03 -9.34 -4.91
N ASP A 201 15.21 -10.07 -3.81
CA ASP A 201 14.39 -11.27 -3.57
C ASP A 201 13.85 -11.34 -2.14
N TYR A 202 12.83 -10.52 -1.84
CA TYR A 202 12.13 -10.36 -0.54
C TYR A 202 12.71 -9.29 0.41
N ILE A 203 11.81 -8.67 1.19
CA ILE A 203 12.03 -7.86 2.39
C ILE A 203 12.03 -6.33 2.15
N ASN A 204 11.34 -5.64 3.05
CA ASN A 204 11.14 -4.19 3.14
C ASN A 204 12.36 -3.37 2.71
N ARG A 205 12.12 -2.28 1.95
CA ARG A 205 13.21 -1.42 1.46
C ARG A 205 13.58 -0.43 2.57
N CYS A 206 14.75 -0.61 3.16
CA CYS A 206 15.29 0.33 4.15
C CYS A 206 16.14 1.41 3.46
N PHE A 207 15.84 2.67 3.75
CA PHE A 207 16.62 3.84 3.33
C PHE A 207 17.10 4.59 4.56
N ALA A 208 18.41 4.69 4.78
CA ALA A 208 18.94 5.52 5.86
C ALA A 208 19.16 6.96 5.39
N TRP A 209 18.58 7.92 6.11
CA TRP A 209 18.77 9.35 5.91
C TRP A 209 19.41 9.97 7.15
N ARG A 210 20.49 10.71 6.97
CA ARG A 210 21.09 11.57 8.00
C ARG A 210 20.77 13.01 7.64
N ILE A 211 19.85 13.65 8.36
CA ILE A 211 19.59 15.09 8.23
C ILE A 211 19.80 15.66 9.62
N PHE A 212 20.88 16.41 9.80
CA PHE A 212 21.10 17.23 10.98
C PHE A 212 21.65 18.58 10.50
N GLY A 213 20.97 19.65 10.89
CA GLY A 213 21.39 21.03 10.62
C GLY A 213 22.37 21.54 11.67
#